data_AF-A0A9X1HDV4-F1
#
_entry.id   AF-A0A9X1HDV4-F1
#
_cell.length_a   1.000
_cell.length_b   1.000
_cell.length_c   1.000
_cell.angle_alpha   90.00
_cell.angle_beta   90.00
_cell.angle_gamma   90.00
#
_symmetry.space_group_name_H-M   'P 1'
#
loop_
_entity.id
_entity.type
_entity.pdbx_description
1 polymer ?
#
loop_
_entity_poly.entity_id
_entity_poly.type
_entity_poly.pdbx_seq_one_letter_code
_entity_poly.pdbx_strand_id
1 'polypeptide(L)'
;MVENINELYKLKNNEQLFINRPLKNLLQEIKPQIKTAHVFNEDYFFFIFKFSTIEQQKTDQGSILDRVALFVYVKDFIPWGWEERPKGDELNWTANDSEKFGNFIVTNVSIVYPKN
;
A
#
# COMPACT_ATOMS: atom_id res chain seq x y z
N MET A 1 7.02 5.25 12.60
CA MET A 1 7.48 6.53 12.00
C MET A 1 6.29 7.41 11.62
N VAL A 2 5.30 6.84 10.92
CA VAL A 2 4.10 7.52 10.45
C VAL A 2 2.99 7.30 11.47
N GLU A 3 2.62 8.36 12.18
CA GLU A 3 1.56 8.32 13.20
C GLU A 3 0.17 8.54 12.60
N ASN A 4 0.08 9.32 11.52
CA ASN A 4 -1.15 9.63 10.79
C ASN A 4 -0.88 9.84 9.29
N ILE A 5 -1.93 9.88 8.46
CA ILE A 5 -1.82 9.94 6.99
C ILE A 5 -1.01 11.16 6.50
N ASN A 6 -1.08 12.30 7.22
CA ASN A 6 -0.31 13.50 6.84
C ASN A 6 1.20 13.29 6.92
N GLU A 7 1.65 12.25 7.63
CA GLU A 7 3.06 11.96 7.84
C GLU A 7 3.62 10.95 6.83
N LEU A 8 2.84 10.48 5.85
CA LEU A 8 3.29 9.50 4.85
C LEU A 8 4.53 9.97 4.06
N TYR A 9 4.71 11.28 3.89
CA TYR A 9 5.91 11.84 3.25
C TYR A 9 7.20 11.41 3.98
N LYS A 10 7.14 11.10 5.28
CA LYS A 10 8.29 10.62 6.05
C LYS A 10 8.84 9.31 5.49
N LEU A 11 8.00 8.44 4.93
CA LEU A 11 8.45 7.21 4.28
C LEU A 11 9.35 7.50 3.08
N LYS A 12 8.99 8.49 2.26
CA LYS A 12 9.80 8.91 1.12
C LYS A 12 11.10 9.57 1.57
N ASN A 13 11.05 10.48 2.54
CA ASN A 13 12.23 11.16 3.06
C ASN A 13 13.24 10.20 3.70
N ASN A 14 12.77 9.04 4.19
CA ASN A 14 13.59 8.01 4.82
C ASN A 14 13.62 6.71 4.00
N GLU A 15 13.43 6.79 2.68
CA GLU A 15 13.25 5.61 1.83
C GLU A 15 14.41 4.60 1.92
N GLN A 16 15.63 5.11 2.19
CA GLN A 16 16.85 4.31 2.35
C GLN A 16 16.75 3.28 3.49
N LEU A 17 15.85 3.48 4.47
CA LEU A 17 15.57 2.49 5.52
C LEU A 17 14.82 1.26 4.99
N PHE A 18 14.16 1.39 3.85
CA PHE A 18 13.26 0.39 3.28
C PHE A 18 13.78 -0.21 1.98
N ILE A 19 14.55 0.54 1.18
CA ILE A 19 15.10 0.02 -0.08
C ILE A 19 16.03 -1.17 0.20
N ASN A 20 15.90 -2.23 -0.60
CA ASN A 20 16.58 -3.51 -0.44
C ASN A 20 16.29 -4.19 0.91
N ARG A 21 15.17 -3.86 1.55
CA ARG A 21 14.69 -4.51 2.79
C ARG A 21 13.32 -5.15 2.58
N PRO A 22 12.94 -6.11 3.44
CA PRO A 22 11.61 -6.69 3.45
C PRO A 22 10.49 -5.66 3.64
N LEU A 23 9.39 -5.81 2.91
CA LEU A 23 8.18 -4.98 2.96
C LEU A 23 7.64 -4.80 4.38
N LYS A 24 7.69 -5.85 5.21
CA LYS A 24 7.23 -5.81 6.60
C LYS A 24 7.90 -4.71 7.42
N ASN A 25 9.16 -4.36 7.13
CA ASN A 25 9.85 -3.28 7.82
C ASN A 25 9.20 -1.93 7.53
N LEU A 26 8.76 -1.71 6.29
CA LEU A 26 8.00 -0.51 5.92
C LEU A 26 6.61 -0.52 6.55
N LEU A 27 5.91 -1.66 6.50
CA LEU A 27 4.54 -1.77 7.05
C LEU A 27 4.49 -1.50 8.55
N GLN A 28 5.49 -1.96 9.32
CA GLN A 28 5.59 -1.72 10.76
C GLN A 28 5.73 -0.24 11.13
N GLU A 29 6.24 0.59 10.22
CA GLU A 29 6.43 2.01 10.45
C GLU A 29 5.16 2.85 10.23
N ILE A 30 4.09 2.23 9.71
CA ILE A 30 2.81 2.85 9.37
C ILE A 30 1.76 2.46 10.41
N LYS A 31 1.37 3.42 11.27
CA LYS A 31 0.27 3.20 12.22
C LYS A 31 -1.13 3.29 11.60
N PRO A 32 -1.41 4.20 10.65
CA PRO A 32 -2.70 4.22 9.98
C PRO A 32 -2.98 2.89 9.29
N GLN A 33 -4.16 2.32 9.54
CA GLN A 33 -4.51 1.04 8.95
C GLN A 33 -4.59 1.14 7.42
N ILE A 34 -3.78 0.34 6.74
CA ILE A 34 -3.95 0.07 5.31
C ILE A 34 -5.20 -0.79 5.16
N LYS A 35 -6.18 -0.31 4.40
CA LYS A 35 -7.47 -0.99 4.22
C LYS A 35 -7.54 -1.74 2.90
N THR A 36 -6.91 -1.19 1.86
CA THR A 36 -6.94 -1.79 0.53
C THR A 36 -5.58 -1.70 -0.16
N ALA A 37 -5.33 -2.65 -1.06
CA ALA A 37 -4.18 -2.68 -1.94
C ALA A 37 -4.62 -3.00 -3.38
N HIS A 38 -4.15 -2.19 -4.32
CA HIS A 38 -4.12 -2.60 -5.73
C HIS A 38 -2.76 -3.20 -6.05
N VAL A 39 -2.73 -4.18 -6.95
CA VAL A 39 -1.50 -4.84 -7.40
C VAL A 39 -1.34 -4.63 -8.90
N PHE A 40 -0.14 -4.23 -9.30
CA PHE A 40 0.27 -4.12 -10.69
C PHE A 40 1.49 -5.00 -10.92
N ASN A 41 1.44 -5.81 -11.98
CA ASN A 41 2.52 -6.73 -12.34
C ASN A 41 2.90 -6.65 -13.84
N GLU A 42 2.78 -5.47 -14.44
CA GLU A 42 3.15 -5.25 -15.83
C GLU A 42 4.65 -4.91 -15.92
N ASP A 43 5.01 -3.69 -16.32
CA ASP A 43 6.41 -3.26 -16.44
C ASP A 43 7.15 -3.19 -15.10
N TYR A 44 6.39 -3.06 -14.01
CA TYR A 44 6.89 -3.00 -12.64
C TYR A 44 5.96 -3.79 -11.71
N PHE A 45 6.52 -4.34 -10.63
CA PHE A 45 5.77 -4.99 -9.58
C PHE A 45 5.58 -4.02 -8.42
N PHE A 46 4.35 -3.63 -8.13
CA PHE A 46 4.08 -2.72 -7.02
C PHE A 46 2.69 -2.88 -6.43
N PHE A 47 2.61 -2.51 -5.15
CA PHE A 47 1.35 -2.30 -4.43
C PHE A 47 0.99 -0.82 -4.45
N ILE A 48 -0.29 -0.52 -4.60
CA ILE A 48 -0.87 0.78 -4.27
C ILE A 48 -1.71 0.60 -3.01
N PHE A 49 -1.16 1.00 -1.86
CA PHE A 49 -1.86 0.98 -0.59
C PHE A 49 -2.72 2.21 -0.40
N LYS A 50 -3.94 2.00 0.10
CA LYS A 50 -4.86 3.05 0.50
C LYS A 50 -5.40 2.82 1.90
N PHE A 51 -5.75 3.92 2.55
CA PHE A 51 -6.27 3.97 3.93
C PHE A 51 -7.81 4.05 3.98
N SER A 52 -8.46 3.99 2.81
CA SER A 52 -9.90 4.00 2.60
C SER A 52 -10.43 2.63 2.16
N THR A 53 -11.66 2.30 2.55
CA THR A 53 -12.34 1.07 2.13
C THR A 53 -12.76 1.14 0.66
N ILE A 54 -13.10 -0.01 0.07
CA ILE A 54 -13.64 -0.08 -1.30
C ILE A 54 -14.92 0.79 -1.44
N GLU A 55 -15.79 0.77 -0.45
CA GLU A 55 -17.03 1.58 -0.44
C GLU A 55 -16.75 3.08 -0.42
N GLN A 56 -15.83 3.52 0.46
CA GLN A 56 -15.40 4.93 0.52
C GLN A 56 -14.84 5.39 -0.82
N GLN A 57 -14.05 4.55 -1.48
CA GLN A 57 -13.47 4.85 -2.80
C GLN A 57 -14.52 4.90 -3.91
N LYS A 58 -15.56 4.05 -3.87
CA LYS A 58 -16.63 4.03 -4.89
C LYS A 58 -17.58 5.23 -4.78
N THR A 59 -17.78 5.74 -3.57
CA THR A 59 -18.77 6.79 -3.27
C THR A 59 -18.12 8.17 -3.09
N ASP A 60 -16.81 8.28 -3.31
CA ASP A 60 -16.00 9.49 -3.06
C ASP A 60 -16.15 10.05 -1.63
N GLN A 61 -16.56 9.21 -0.69
CA GLN A 61 -16.73 9.56 0.71
C GLN A 61 -15.39 9.62 1.44
N GLY A 62 -15.34 10.48 2.46
CA GLY A 62 -14.14 10.73 3.26
C GLY A 62 -13.53 12.10 2.97
N SER A 63 -12.40 12.35 3.60
CA SER A 63 -11.60 13.55 3.41
C SER A 63 -10.72 13.44 2.17
N ILE A 64 -10.22 14.59 1.68
CA ILE A 64 -9.19 14.61 0.62
C ILE A 64 -7.98 13.76 1.04
N LEU A 65 -7.61 13.76 2.32
CA LEU A 65 -6.50 12.97 2.83
C LEU A 65 -6.71 11.44 2.68
N ASP A 66 -7.96 10.97 2.68
CA ASP A 66 -8.27 9.55 2.48
C ASP A 66 -8.03 9.07 1.04
N ARG A 67 -7.74 10.01 0.13
CA ARG A 67 -7.42 9.77 -1.28
C ARG A 67 -5.92 9.67 -1.53
N VAL A 68 -5.08 9.84 -0.50
CA VAL A 68 -3.63 9.63 -0.61
C VAL A 68 -3.32 8.16 -0.90
N ALA A 69 -2.42 7.93 -1.84
CA ALA A 69 -1.97 6.59 -2.25
C ALA A 69 -0.48 6.42 -1.99
N LEU A 70 -0.13 5.31 -1.31
CA LEU A 70 1.24 4.88 -1.08
C LEU A 70 1.59 3.80 -2.09
N PHE A 71 2.55 4.09 -2.96
CA PHE A 71 3.08 3.16 -3.94
C PHE A 71 4.32 2.50 -3.35
N VAL A 72 4.34 1.18 -3.29
CA VAL A 72 5.50 0.40 -2.84
C VAL A 72 5.89 -0.59 -3.92
N TYR A 73 7.03 -0.35 -4.52
CA TYR A 73 7.60 -1.19 -5.57
C TYR A 73 8.39 -2.32 -4.92
N VAL A 74 8.28 -3.50 -5.51
CA VAL A 74 8.90 -4.72 -5.03
C VAL A 74 9.67 -5.39 -6.14
N LYS A 75 10.64 -6.23 -5.76
CA LYS A 75 11.51 -6.92 -6.70
C LYS A 75 10.82 -8.04 -7.47
N ASP A 76 9.87 -8.72 -6.82
CA ASP A 76 9.29 -9.97 -7.30
C ASP A 76 7.82 -9.79 -7.68
N PHE A 77 7.37 -10.62 -8.63
CA PHE A 77 5.97 -10.69 -9.04
C PHE A 77 5.05 -10.92 -7.84
N ILE A 78 3.91 -10.23 -7.81
CA ILE A 78 2.96 -10.30 -6.70
C ILE A 78 1.84 -11.30 -7.05
N PRO A 79 1.84 -12.54 -6.52
CA PRO A 79 0.78 -13.51 -6.73
C PRO A 79 -0.46 -13.15 -5.88
N TRP A 80 -1.16 -12.10 -6.31
CA TRP A 80 -2.29 -11.52 -5.57
C TRP A 80 -3.45 -12.51 -5.39
N GLY A 81 -3.72 -13.31 -6.42
CA GLY A 81 -4.82 -14.28 -6.43
C GLY A 81 -6.17 -13.61 -6.67
N TRP A 82 -6.35 -12.97 -7.84
CA TRP A 82 -7.59 -12.26 -8.17
C TRP A 82 -8.81 -13.18 -8.24
N GLU A 83 -8.63 -14.43 -8.65
CA GLU A 83 -9.72 -15.39 -8.85
C GLU A 83 -10.14 -16.07 -7.53
N GLU A 84 -9.22 -16.19 -6.58
CA GLU A 84 -9.44 -16.83 -5.29
C GLU A 84 -10.06 -15.88 -4.25
N ARG A 85 -10.05 -14.58 -4.52
CA ARG A 85 -10.58 -13.55 -3.62
C ARG A 85 -12.10 -13.40 -3.77
N PRO A 86 -12.85 -13.18 -2.68
CA PRO A 86 -14.29 -12.95 -2.77
C PRO A 86 -14.62 -11.73 -3.63
N LYS A 87 -15.64 -11.89 -4.49
CA LYS A 87 -16.09 -10.83 -5.39
C LYS A 87 -16.58 -9.61 -4.60
N GLY A 88 -16.07 -8.43 -4.92
CA GLY A 88 -16.34 -7.17 -4.23
C GLY A 88 -15.34 -6.80 -3.14
N ASP A 89 -14.52 -7.76 -2.70
CA ASP A 89 -13.51 -7.61 -1.64
C ASP A 89 -12.08 -7.86 -2.15
N GLU A 90 -11.90 -7.89 -3.47
CA GLU A 90 -10.65 -8.29 -4.13
C GLU A 90 -9.48 -7.38 -3.77
N LEU A 91 -9.76 -6.16 -3.34
CA LEU A 91 -8.75 -5.16 -2.96
C LEU A 91 -8.48 -5.11 -1.46
N ASN A 92 -9.27 -5.79 -0.62
CA ASN A 92 -9.09 -5.71 0.82
C ASN A 92 -7.70 -6.21 1.20
N TRP A 93 -7.00 -5.41 2.01
CA TRP A 93 -5.72 -5.76 2.57
C TRP A 93 -5.93 -6.39 3.94
N THR A 94 -5.44 -7.61 4.12
CA THR A 94 -5.64 -8.40 5.34
C THR A 94 -4.34 -8.62 6.10
N ALA A 95 -4.45 -9.13 7.33
CA ALA A 95 -3.28 -9.56 8.09
C ALA A 95 -2.51 -10.68 7.37
N ASN A 96 -3.23 -11.61 6.71
CA ASN A 96 -2.62 -12.68 5.92
C ASN A 96 -1.82 -12.12 4.72
N ASP A 97 -2.28 -11.03 4.10
CA ASP A 97 -1.51 -10.39 3.03
C ASP A 97 -0.21 -9.78 3.56
N SER A 98 -0.27 -9.14 4.73
CA SER A 98 0.92 -8.60 5.40
C SER A 98 1.96 -9.68 5.70
N GLU A 99 1.50 -10.88 6.08
CA GLU A 99 2.38 -12.03 6.30
C GLU A 99 2.92 -12.60 4.99
N LYS A 100 2.03 -12.93 4.04
CA LYS A 100 2.35 -13.53 2.74
C LYS A 100 3.36 -12.70 1.96
N PHE A 101 3.19 -11.38 1.92
CA PHE A 101 4.01 -10.47 1.14
C PHE A 101 5.09 -9.76 1.98
N GLY A 102 5.12 -9.95 3.29
CA GLY A 102 5.99 -9.21 4.20
C GLY A 102 7.49 -9.37 3.92
N ASN A 103 7.90 -10.46 3.29
CA ASN A 103 9.30 -10.71 2.92
C ASN A 103 9.69 -10.18 1.53
N PHE A 104 8.77 -9.58 0.78
CA PHE A 104 9.06 -9.01 -0.54
C PHE A 104 10.07 -7.88 -0.39
N ILE A 105 11.06 -7.83 -1.29
CA ILE A 105 12.10 -6.80 -1.22
C ILE A 105 11.61 -5.51 -1.85
N VAL A 106 11.59 -4.43 -1.07
CA VAL A 106 11.18 -3.10 -1.54
C VAL A 106 12.29 -2.50 -2.41
N THR A 107 11.92 -2.01 -3.59
CA THR A 107 12.84 -1.40 -4.56
C THR A 107 12.62 0.11 -4.69
N ASN A 108 11.42 0.61 -4.39
CA ASN A 108 11.11 2.04 -4.39
C ASN A 108 9.85 2.32 -3.56
N VAL A 109 9.72 3.56 -3.08
CA VAL A 109 8.54 4.08 -2.39
C VAL A 109 8.17 5.42 -3.02
N SER A 110 6.88 5.62 -3.29
CA SER A 110 6.34 6.88 -3.82
C SER A 110 5.01 7.21 -3.15
N ILE A 111 4.72 8.50 -2.96
CA ILE A 111 3.45 8.97 -2.42
C ILE A 111 2.75 9.82 -3.47
N VAL A 112 1.49 9.52 -3.74
CA VAL A 112 0.64 10.31 -4.63
C VAL A 112 -0.45 10.97 -3.80
N TYR A 113 -0.47 12.29 -3.83
CA TYR A 113 -1.50 13.11 -3.20
C TYR A 113 -2.58 13.45 -4.24
N PRO A 114 -3.86 13.52 -3.84
CA PRO A 114 -4.91 14.01 -4.70
C PRO A 114 -4.63 15.46 -5.12
N LYS A 115 -5.07 15.84 -6.33
CA LYS A 115 -5.03 17.24 -6.76
C LYS A 115 -6.05 18.04 -5.93
N ASN A 116 -5.65 19.22 -5.48
CA ASN A 116 -6.54 20.23 -4.91
C ASN A 116 -7.51 20.77 -5.96
#